data_AF-A0A1N6FQM3-F1
#
_entry.id   AF-A0A1N6FQM3-F1
#
_cell.length_a   1.000
_cell.length_b   1.000
_cell.length_c   1.000
_cell.angle_alpha   90.00
_cell.angle_beta   90.00
_cell.angle_gamma   90.00
#
_symmetry.space_group_name_H-M   'P 1'
#
loop_
_entity.id
_entity.type
_entity.pdbx_description
1 polymer ?
#
loop_
_entity_poly.entity_id
_entity_poly.type
_entity_poly.pdbx_seq_one_letter_code
_entity_poly.pdbx_strand_id
1 'polypeptide(L)' 'MERDLITLALQNLCIQQGKDPKEVHQYLLMKYRMDVDLLVLQKRLEKILSEEKAVA' A
#
# COMPACT_ATOMS: atom_id res chain seq x y z
N MET A 1 -2.63 -16.37 4.75
CA MET A 1 -2.39 -15.97 3.36
C MET A 1 -1.19 -15.05 3.36
N GLU A 2 -0.17 -15.39 2.58
CA GLU A 2 1.00 -14.53 2.42
C GLU A 2 0.54 -13.22 1.75
N ARG A 3 0.68 -12.08 2.44
CA ARG A 3 0.31 -10.78 1.88
C ARG A 3 1.39 -10.37 0.89
N ASP A 4 0.98 -9.93 -0.30
CA ASP A 4 1.95 -9.46 -1.29
C ASP A 4 2.71 -8.23 -0.79
N LEU A 5 3.90 -8.01 -1.35
CA LEU A 5 4.82 -6.97 -0.91
C LEU A 5 4.21 -5.55 -1.00
N ILE A 6 3.35 -5.32 -1.99
CA ILE A 6 2.67 -4.03 -2.18
C ILE A 6 1.68 -3.80 -1.05
N THR A 7 0.90 -4.82 -0.70
CA THR A 7 -0.06 -4.80 0.40
C THR A 7 0.64 -4.57 1.73
N LEU A 8 1.75 -5.26 1.98
CA LEU A 8 2.58 -5.04 3.17
C LEU A 8 3.12 -3.60 3.23
N ALA A 9 3.60 -3.07 2.12
CA ALA A 9 4.11 -1.70 2.07
C ALA A 9 3.00 -0.66 2.32
N LEU A 10 1.82 -0.84 1.72
CA LEU A 10 0.65 0.02 1.95
C LEU A 10 0.18 -0.04 3.40
N GLN A 11 0.11 -1.22 4.01
CA GLN A 11 -0.27 -1.35 5.42
C GLN A 11 0.75 -0.71 6.36
N ASN A 12 2.04 -0.97 6.16
CA ASN A 12 3.08 -0.45 7.05
C ASN A 12 3.30 1.06 6.90
N LEU A 13 3.14 1.62 5.70
CA LEU A 13 3.41 3.03 5.44
C LEU A 13 2.13 3.86 5.49
N CYS A 14 1.08 3.50 4.77
CA CYS A 14 -0.14 4.30 4.75
C CYS A 14 -0.98 4.11 6.00
N ILE A 15 -1.20 2.87 6.45
CA ILE A 15 -2.11 2.59 7.57
C ILE A 15 -1.42 2.81 8.91
N GLN A 16 -0.25 2.20 9.13
CA GLN A 16 0.45 2.30 10.41
C GLN A 16 1.17 3.65 10.61
N GLN A 17 1.71 4.25 9.56
CA GLN A 17 2.49 5.49 9.65
C GLN A 17 1.77 6.72 9.10
N GLY A 18 0.58 6.57 8.52
CA GLY A 18 -0.20 7.70 7.97
C GLY A 18 0.41 8.35 6.72
N LYS A 19 1.27 7.63 5.99
CA LYS A 19 1.98 8.16 4.81
C LYS A 19 1.13 8.17 3.55
N ASP A 20 1.49 9.05 2.62
CA ASP A 20 0.84 9.14 1.31
C ASP A 20 1.25 7.97 0.38
N PRO A 21 0.35 7.47 -0.49
CA PRO A 21 0.68 6.46 -1.49
C PRO A 21 1.89 6.79 -2.38
N LYS A 22 2.23 8.07 -2.57
CA LYS A 22 3.45 8.51 -3.27
C LYS A 22 4.73 8.09 -2.54
N GLU A 23 4.73 8.12 -1.21
CA GLU A 23 5.87 7.63 -0.43
C GLU A 23 6.00 6.11 -0.54
N VAL A 24 4.88 5.40 -0.67
CA VAL A 24 4.88 3.95 -0.92
C VAL A 24 5.44 3.65 -2.30
N HIS A 25 5.04 4.40 -3.32
CA HIS A 25 5.62 4.30 -4.67
C HIS A 25 7.14 4.49 -4.63
N GLN A 26 7.62 5.57 -4.00
CA GLN A 26 9.06 5.83 -3.86
C GLN A 26 9.78 4.72 -3.10
N TYR A 27 9.19 4.21 -2.01
CA TYR A 27 9.74 3.12 -1.24
C TYR A 27 9.87 1.84 -2.08
N LEU A 28 8.83 1.47 -2.83
CA LEU A 28 8.85 0.30 -3.72
C LEU A 28 9.88 0.45 -4.83
N LEU A 29 9.98 1.65 -5.41
CA LEU A 29 10.95 1.96 -6.47
C LEU A 29 12.40 1.91 -5.94
N MET A 30 12.66 2.50 -4.78
CA MET A 30 14.03 2.61 -4.25
C MET A 30 14.52 1.30 -3.64
N LYS A 31 13.69 0.64 -2.83
CA LYS A 31 14.11 -0.54 -2.07
C LYS A 31 13.98 -1.83 -2.86
N TYR A 32 12.95 -1.93 -3.70
CA TYR A 32 12.62 -3.17 -4.42
C TYR A 32 12.73 -3.04 -5.94
N ARG A 33 13.10 -1.86 -6.46
CA ARG A 33 13.18 -1.58 -7.91
C ARG A 33 11.87 -1.87 -8.65
N MET A 34 10.75 -1.75 -7.93
CA MET A 34 9.42 -1.96 -8.49
C MET A 34 8.79 -0.62 -8.82
N ASP A 35 8.58 -0.39 -10.11
CA ASP A 35 7.79 0.74 -10.59
C ASP A 35 6.32 0.32 -10.64
N VAL A 36 5.57 0.70 -9.60
CA VAL A 36 4.15 0.41 -9.48
C VAL A 36 3.38 1.70 -9.66
N ASP A 37 2.44 1.70 -10.61
CA ASP A 37 1.59 2.87 -10.86
C ASP A 37 0.89 3.33 -9.58
N LEU A 38 0.96 4.63 -9.33
CA LEU A 38 0.33 5.28 -8.18
C LEU A 38 -1.19 5.03 -8.15
N LEU A 39 -1.84 4.97 -9.31
CA LEU A 39 -3.27 4.66 -9.40
C LEU A 39 -3.59 3.24 -8.91
N VAL A 40 -2.67 2.29 -9.15
CA VAL A 40 -2.79 0.91 -8.65
C VAL A 40 -2.63 0.87 -7.14
N LEU A 41 -1.67 1.63 -6.59
CA LEU A 41 -1.47 1.75 -5.15
C LEU A 41 -2.69 2.36 -4.45
N GLN A 42 -3.29 3.41 -5.03
CA GLN A 42 -4.50 4.05 -4.51
C GLN A 42 -5.69 3.08 -4.50
N LYS A 43 -5.98 2.42 -5.63
CA LYS A 43 -7.08 1.44 -5.71
C LYS A 43 -6.89 0.29 -4.71
N ARG A 44 -5.66 -0.19 -4.52
CA ARG A 44 -5.36 -1.23 -3.54
C ARG A 44 -5.55 -0.72 -2.11
N LEU A 45 -5.10 0.49 -1.80
CA LEU A 45 -5.29 1.10 -0.49
C LEU A 45 -6.77 1.26 -0.15
N GLU A 46 -7.58 1.78 -1.08
CA GLU A 46 -9.03 1.89 -0.93
C GLU A 46 -9.68 0.54 -0.62
N LYS A 47 -9.22 -0.52 -1.31
CA LYS A 47 -9.71 -1.88 -1.07
C LYS A 47 -9.34 -2.39 0.33
N ILE A 48 -8.09 -2.19 0.76
CA ILE A 48 -7.64 -2.57 2.10
C ILE A 48 -8.46 -1.84 3.17
N LEU A 49 -8.65 -0.53 3.02
CA LEU A 49 -9.44 0.28 3.96
C LEU A 49 -10.91 -0.13 4.00
N SER A 50 -11.48 -0.54 2.85
CA SER A 50 -12.86 -1.02 2.77
C SER A 50 -13.02 -2.40 3.40
N GLU A 51 -12.05 -3.30 3.21
CA GLU A 51 -12.03 -4.63 3.84
C GLU A 51 -11.84 -4.52 5.37
N GLU A 52 -10.96 -3.63 5.86
CA GLU A 52 -10.79 -3.41 7.31
C GLU A 52 -12.05 -2.80 7.95
N LYS A 53 -12.75 -1.91 7.26
CA LYS A 53 -14.05 -1.35 7.72
C LYS A 53 -15.18 -2.38 7.73
N ALA A 54 -15.15 -3.36 6.84
CA ALA A 54 -16.18 -4.40 6.77
C ALA A 54 -16.05 -5.46 7.88
N VAL A 55 -14.93 -5.47 8.60
CA VAL A 55 -14.65 -6.39 9.73
C VAL A 55 -14.82 -5.68 11.10
N ALA A 56 -15.15 -4.38 11.11
CA ALA A 56 -15.33 -3.57 12.31
C ALA A 56 -16.79 -3.50 12.79
#